data_AF-A0A4Q3RR96-F1
#
_entry.id   AF-A0A4Q3RR96-F1
#
_cell.length_a   1.000
_cell.length_b   1.000
_cell.length_c   1.000
_cell.angle_alpha   90.00
_cell.angle_beta   90.00
_cell.angle_gamma   90.00
#
_symmetry.space_group_name_H-M   'P 1'
#
loop_
_entity.id
_entity.type
_entity.pdbx_description
1 polymer ?
#
loop_
_entity_poly.entity_id
_entity_poly.type
_entity_poly.pdbx_seq_one_letter_code
_entity_poly.pdbx_strand_id
1 'polypeptide(L)'
;MQKHFLYIIICGLLVGALGGCKETSTKLPDLRERYGPMDTKPFGAYTAFRIISNSYPSHNVTMVKKPFSKFYGSTYLKDPALYINISNKYFASNDDAQSLLDFVYDGSTAFISA
;
A
#
# COMPACT_ATOMS: atom_id res chain seq x y z
N MET A 1 -18.02 -37.83 -50.61
CA MET A 1 -18.15 -36.36 -50.48
C MET A 1 -18.20 -35.88 -49.01
N GLN A 2 -18.94 -36.56 -48.13
CA GLN A 2 -19.11 -36.19 -46.71
C GLN A 2 -17.82 -36.17 -45.86
N LYS A 3 -16.85 -37.06 -46.12
CA LYS A 3 -15.57 -37.12 -45.36
C LYS A 3 -14.66 -35.91 -45.62
N HIS A 4 -14.63 -35.39 -46.86
CA HIS A 4 -13.82 -34.22 -47.20
C HIS A 4 -14.34 -32.93 -46.55
N PHE A 5 -15.67 -32.80 -46.42
CA PHE A 5 -16.29 -31.68 -45.71
C PHE A 5 -15.95 -31.70 -44.21
N LEU A 6 -15.90 -32.89 -43.59
CA LEU A 6 -15.49 -33.06 -42.20
C LEU A 6 -14.03 -32.64 -41.95
N TYR A 7 -13.10 -32.97 -42.85
CA TYR A 7 -11.70 -32.57 -42.72
C TYR A 7 -11.50 -31.05 -42.83
N ILE A 8 -12.29 -30.37 -43.67
CA ILE A 8 -12.24 -28.91 -43.81
C ILE A 8 -12.68 -28.21 -42.53
N ILE A 9 -13.74 -28.71 -41.89
CA ILE A 9 -14.22 -28.17 -40.60
C ILE A 9 -13.16 -28.36 -39.52
N ILE A 10 -12.55 -29.56 -39.43
CA ILE A 10 -11.52 -29.85 -38.43
C ILE A 10 -10.27 -28.99 -38.65
N CYS A 11 -9.84 -28.79 -39.91
CA CYS A 11 -8.74 -27.89 -40.23
C CYS A 11 -9.05 -26.43 -39.88
N GLY A 12 -10.27 -25.96 -40.16
CA GLY A 12 -10.70 -24.61 -39.77
C GLY A 12 -10.70 -24.39 -38.26
N LEU A 13 -11.09 -25.42 -37.50
CA LEU A 13 -11.13 -25.39 -36.02
C LEU A 13 -9.71 -25.41 -35.43
N LEU A 14 -8.79 -26.18 -36.01
CA LEU A 14 -7.37 -26.21 -35.64
C LEU A 14 -6.67 -24.87 -35.91
N VAL A 15 -6.95 -24.23 -37.05
CA VAL A 15 -6.39 -22.91 -37.37
C VAL A 15 -6.98 -21.81 -36.48
N GLY A 16 -8.28 -21.90 -36.15
CA GLY A 16 -8.93 -20.99 -35.21
C GLY A 16 -8.39 -21.10 -33.78
N ALA A 17 -8.03 -22.30 -33.33
CA ALA A 17 -7.42 -22.52 -32.01
C ALA A 17 -6.01 -21.94 -31.89
N LEU A 18 -5.26 -21.81 -33.00
CA LEU A 18 -3.91 -21.24 -33.01
C LEU A 18 -3.89 -19.70 -33.01
N GLY A 19 -5.01 -19.05 -33.34
CA GLY A 19 -5.12 -17.58 -33.36
C GLY A 19 -5.38 -16.91 -32.01
N GLY A 20 -5.54 -17.69 -30.93
CA GLY A 20 -5.96 -17.20 -29.61
C GLY A 20 -4.85 -16.65 -28.70
N CYS A 21 -3.57 -16.88 -29.02
CA CYS A 21 -2.47 -16.36 -28.21
C CYS A 21 -2.13 -14.92 -28.58
N LYS A 22 -2.99 -14.00 -28.17
CA LYS A 22 -2.63 -12.57 -28.13
C LYS A 22 -1.65 -12.40 -26.97
N GLU A 23 -0.35 -12.22 -27.26
CA GLU A 23 0.64 -11.83 -26.26
C GLU A 23 0.14 -10.55 -25.59
N THR A 24 -0.36 -10.70 -24.37
CA THR A 24 -0.59 -9.57 -23.50
C THR A 24 0.81 -9.16 -23.12
N SER A 25 1.36 -8.13 -23.76
CA SER A 25 2.61 -7.52 -23.32
C SER A 25 2.34 -6.92 -21.95
N THR A 26 2.46 -7.76 -20.92
CA THR A 26 2.31 -7.37 -19.53
C THR A 26 3.46 -6.42 -19.26
N LYS A 27 3.21 -5.12 -19.44
CA LYS A 27 4.15 -4.08 -19.06
C LYS A 27 4.56 -4.39 -17.63
N LEU A 28 5.86 -4.51 -17.40
CA LEU A 28 6.40 -4.78 -16.07
C LEU A 28 5.78 -3.80 -15.07
N PRO A 29 5.38 -4.27 -13.89
CA PRO A 29 4.77 -3.39 -12.90
C PRO A 29 5.75 -2.26 -12.58
N ASP A 30 5.19 -1.07 -12.36
CA ASP A 30 5.96 0.09 -11.93
C ASP A 30 6.56 -0.18 -10.54
N LEU A 31 7.89 -0.36 -10.50
CA LEU A 31 8.67 -0.66 -9.29
C LEU A 31 9.15 0.60 -8.56
N ARG A 32 8.68 1.79 -8.95
CA ARG A 32 9.01 3.01 -8.22
C ARG A 32 8.43 2.92 -6.82
N GLU A 33 9.28 3.22 -5.83
CA GLU A 33 8.86 3.23 -4.44
C GLU A 33 7.74 4.24 -4.22
N ARG A 34 6.74 3.81 -3.44
CA ARG A 34 5.58 4.59 -3.05
C ARG A 34 5.32 4.32 -1.59
N TYR A 35 4.73 5.27 -0.88
CA TYR A 35 4.56 5.15 0.57
C TYR A 35 3.14 5.57 1.01
N GLY A 36 2.23 5.77 0.06
CA GLY A 36 0.87 6.17 0.34
C GLY A 36 0.04 5.03 0.94
N PRO A 37 -0.91 5.33 1.84
CA PRO A 37 -1.80 4.32 2.44
C PRO A 37 -2.83 3.75 1.45
N MET A 38 -2.96 4.36 0.27
CA MET A 38 -3.82 3.89 -0.82
C MET A 38 -3.02 3.30 -2.00
N ASP A 39 -1.68 3.27 -1.91
CA ASP A 39 -0.84 2.72 -2.97
C ASP A 39 -0.80 1.18 -2.88
N THR A 40 -1.45 0.52 -3.84
CA THR A 40 -1.52 -0.96 -3.95
C THR A 40 -0.36 -1.56 -4.76
N LYS A 41 0.49 -0.71 -5.34
CA LYS A 41 1.70 -1.12 -6.05
C LYS A 41 2.77 -1.61 -5.07
N PRO A 42 3.79 -2.36 -5.54
CA PRO A 42 4.96 -2.68 -4.73
C PRO A 42 5.52 -1.44 -4.02
N PHE A 43 6.08 -1.65 -2.83
CA PHE A 43 6.57 -0.62 -1.89
C PHE A 43 5.50 0.24 -1.20
N GLY A 44 4.26 0.29 -1.72
CA GLY A 44 3.16 1.04 -1.11
C GLY A 44 2.77 0.60 0.31
N ALA A 45 2.14 1.50 1.07
CA ALA A 45 1.74 1.26 2.46
C ALA A 45 0.31 0.72 2.60
N TYR A 46 -0.37 0.35 1.50
CA TYR A 46 -1.76 -0.10 1.54
C TYR A 46 -1.99 -1.31 2.44
N THR A 47 -1.15 -2.33 2.33
CA THR A 47 -1.28 -3.54 3.16
C THR A 47 -1.12 -3.22 4.65
N ALA A 48 -0.13 -2.40 5.00
CA ALA A 48 0.08 -1.96 6.38
C ALA A 48 -1.13 -1.19 6.90
N PHE A 49 -1.62 -0.21 6.15
CA PHE A 49 -2.82 0.56 6.51
C PHE A 49 -4.04 -0.33 6.74
N ARG A 50 -4.29 -1.30 5.84
CA ARG A 50 -5.42 -2.25 5.96
C ARG A 50 -5.29 -3.16 7.16
N ILE A 51 -4.10 -3.69 7.44
CA ILE A 51 -3.86 -4.51 8.63
C ILE A 51 -4.16 -3.69 9.89
N ILE A 52 -3.61 -2.49 10.00
CA ILE A 52 -3.81 -1.62 11.16
C ILE A 52 -5.29 -1.27 11.35
N SER A 53 -5.99 -0.83 10.30
CA SER A 53 -7.41 -0.50 10.39
C SER A 53 -8.27 -1.71 10.81
N ASN A 54 -7.91 -2.92 10.37
CA ASN A 54 -8.64 -4.13 10.71
C ASN A 54 -8.30 -4.66 12.11
N SER A 55 -7.06 -4.46 12.59
CA SER A 55 -6.63 -4.87 13.93
C SER A 55 -7.24 -3.99 15.03
N TYR A 56 -7.60 -2.74 14.71
CA TYR A 56 -8.15 -1.78 15.67
C TYR A 56 -9.48 -1.15 15.19
N PRO A 57 -10.55 -1.95 14.98
CA PRO A 57 -11.78 -1.49 14.35
C PRO A 57 -12.55 -0.44 15.16
N SER A 58 -12.34 -0.39 16.48
CA SER A 58 -12.96 0.59 17.39
C SER A 58 -12.10 1.84 17.64
N HIS A 59 -10.91 1.93 17.04
CA HIS A 59 -10.01 3.07 17.21
C HIS A 59 -9.94 3.91 15.95
N ASN A 60 -9.79 5.22 16.12
CA ASN A 60 -9.68 6.16 15.01
C ASN A 60 -8.25 6.16 14.44
N VAL A 61 -8.08 5.58 13.27
CA VAL A 61 -6.84 5.74 12.49
C VAL A 61 -6.84 7.11 11.82
N THR A 62 -6.01 8.02 12.32
CA THR A 62 -5.93 9.40 11.82
C THR A 62 -4.69 9.58 10.94
N MET A 63 -4.89 10.04 9.71
CA MET A 63 -3.78 10.43 8.84
C MET A 63 -3.27 11.82 9.20
N VAL A 64 -2.03 11.90 9.69
CA VAL A 64 -1.36 13.17 10.02
C VAL A 64 -0.47 13.60 8.86
N LYS A 65 -0.76 14.76 8.27
CA LYS A 65 0.03 15.36 7.16
C LYS A 65 0.81 16.62 7.57
N LYS A 66 0.85 16.92 8.86
CA LYS A 66 1.57 18.06 9.45
C LYS A 66 2.78 17.55 10.27
N PRO A 67 3.76 18.41 10.57
CA PRO A 67 4.85 18.06 11.49
C PRO A 67 4.31 17.49 12.81
N PHE A 68 5.06 16.53 13.39
CA PHE A 68 4.61 15.79 14.56
C PHE A 68 4.42 16.71 15.77
N SER A 69 5.37 17.62 16.01
CA SER A 69 5.29 18.67 17.03
C SER A 69 4.00 19.49 16.95
N LYS A 70 3.60 19.92 15.74
CA LYS A 70 2.34 20.65 15.51
C LYS A 70 1.11 19.77 15.67
N PHE A 71 1.21 18.47 15.48
CA PHE A 71 0.11 17.55 15.78
C PHE A 71 -0.04 17.39 17.29
N TYR A 72 1.04 16.97 17.95
CA TYR A 72 1.08 16.65 19.37
C TYR A 72 0.68 17.85 20.23
N GLY A 73 1.29 19.02 20.00
CA GLY A 73 0.97 20.24 20.77
C GLY A 73 -0.45 20.79 20.57
N SER A 74 -1.20 20.29 19.58
CA SER A 74 -2.60 20.72 19.31
C SER A 74 -3.64 19.63 19.56
N THR A 75 -3.19 18.41 19.88
CA THR A 75 -4.07 17.25 19.97
C THR A 75 -3.93 16.65 21.35
N TYR A 76 -5.00 16.71 22.14
CA TYR A 76 -5.05 16.04 23.42
C TYR A 76 -5.26 14.53 23.22
N LEU A 77 -4.27 13.73 23.58
CA LEU A 77 -4.35 12.27 23.58
C LEU A 77 -4.67 11.82 25.00
N LYS A 78 -5.91 11.36 25.22
CA LYS A 78 -6.37 10.90 26.53
C LYS A 78 -5.75 9.55 26.92
N ASP A 79 -5.51 8.70 25.92
CA ASP A 79 -5.04 7.33 26.08
C ASP A 79 -3.73 7.14 25.29
N PRO A 80 -2.86 6.20 25.69
CA PRO A 80 -1.65 5.87 24.94
C PRO A 80 -1.97 5.55 23.48
N ALA A 81 -1.19 6.13 22.57
CA ALA A 81 -1.44 6.01 21.13
C ALA A 81 -0.27 5.33 20.39
N LEU A 82 -0.54 4.93 19.14
CA LEU A 82 0.45 4.38 18.24
C LEU A 82 0.67 5.34 17.07
N TYR A 83 1.86 5.93 16.99
CA TYR A 83 2.30 6.71 15.85
C TYR A 83 3.05 5.81 14.86
N ILE A 84 2.68 5.88 13.58
CA ILE A 84 3.30 5.08 12.51
C ILE A 84 3.72 6.00 11.40
N ASN A 85 5.00 5.96 11.05
CA ASN A 85 5.56 6.61 9.88
C ASN A 85 6.15 5.56 8.93
N ILE A 86 5.71 5.60 7.67
CA ILE A 86 6.30 4.80 6.60
C ILE A 86 6.65 5.79 5.48
N SER A 87 7.94 5.97 5.21
CA SER A 87 8.44 6.91 4.22
C SER A 87 9.75 6.43 3.59
N ASN A 88 10.20 7.04 2.49
CA ASN A 88 11.52 6.75 1.91
C ASN A 88 12.65 7.28 2.80
N LYS A 89 12.41 8.42 3.47
CA LYS A 89 13.34 9.09 4.36
C LYS A 89 12.54 9.80 5.45
N TYR A 90 12.98 9.63 6.68
CA TYR A 90 12.41 10.32 7.82
C TYR A 90 13.25 11.54 8.16
N PHE A 91 12.64 12.72 8.04
CA PHE A 91 13.25 13.99 8.44
C PHE A 91 12.45 14.56 9.60
N ALA A 92 13.10 14.69 10.75
CA ALA A 92 12.53 15.34 11.93
C ALA A 92 13.31 16.62 12.23
N SER A 93 12.58 17.68 12.54
CA SER A 93 13.17 18.85 13.20
C SER A 93 13.52 18.51 14.66
N ASN A 94 14.33 19.35 15.32
CA ASN A 94 14.61 19.17 16.74
C ASN A 94 13.31 19.18 17.58
N ASP A 95 12.36 20.03 17.22
CA ASP A 95 11.06 20.12 17.90
C ASP A 95 10.22 18.85 17.69
N ASP A 96 10.24 18.29 16.47
CA ASP A 96 9.57 17.01 16.19
C ASP A 96 10.22 15.85 16.93
N ALA A 97 11.54 15.80 16.97
CA ALA A 97 12.29 14.77 17.68
C ALA A 97 12.00 14.81 19.19
N GLN A 98 12.03 16.00 19.79
CA GLN A 98 11.70 16.17 21.21
C GLN A 98 10.24 15.80 21.48
N SER A 99 9.30 16.30 20.67
CA SER A 99 7.88 15.98 20.83
C SER A 99 7.61 14.47 20.71
N LEU A 100 8.33 13.77 19.82
CA LEU A 100 8.19 12.33 19.65
C LEU A 100 8.79 11.56 20.84
N LEU A 101 9.89 12.03 21.43
CA LEU A 101 10.43 11.47 22.67
C LEU A 101 9.45 11.67 23.83
N ASP A 102 8.90 12.86 23.99
CA ASP A 102 7.90 13.17 25.03
C ASP A 102 6.67 12.27 24.88
N PHE A 103 6.17 12.12 23.65
CA PHE A 103 5.08 11.19 23.32
C PHE A 103 5.38 9.75 23.75
N VAL A 104 6.61 9.27 23.54
CA VAL A 104 7.03 7.93 23.97
C VAL A 104 7.18 7.85 25.50
N TYR A 105 7.72 8.89 26.14
CA TYR A 105 7.84 8.96 27.60
C TYR A 105 6.47 8.98 28.30
N ASP A 106 5.46 9.57 27.66
CA ASP A 106 4.07 9.56 28.13
C ASP A 106 3.38 8.18 27.95
N GLY A 107 4.13 7.16 27.50
CA GLY A 107 3.69 5.77 27.41
C GLY A 107 3.12 5.35 26.05
N SER A 108 3.19 6.23 25.05
CA SER A 108 2.78 5.91 23.68
C SER A 108 3.90 5.21 22.90
N THR A 109 3.59 4.64 21.74
CA THR A 109 4.55 3.93 20.88
C THR A 109 4.74 4.66 19.56
N ALA A 110 6.00 4.84 19.14
CA ALA A 110 6.35 5.34 17.82
C ALA A 110 7.03 4.24 16.99
N PHE A 111 6.49 3.97 15.81
CA PHE A 111 7.08 3.09 14.80
C PHE A 111 7.47 3.90 13.56
N ILE A 112 8.75 3.83 13.17
CA ILE A 112 9.29 4.52 12.00
C ILE A 112 9.95 3.49 11.09
N SER A 113 9.52 3.45 9.83
CA SER A 113 10.18 2.75 8.73
C SER A 113 10.60 3.78 7.69
N ALA A 114 11.91 3.98 7.54
CA ALA A 114 12.50 4.96 6.63
C ALA A 114 13.93 4.60 6.25
#